data_AF-A0AAX2ZYC4-F1
#
_entry.id   AF-A0AAX2ZYC4-F1
#
_cell.length_a   1.000
_cell.length_b   1.000
_cell.length_c   1.000
_cell.angle_alpha   90.00
_cell.angle_beta   90.00
_cell.angle_gamma   90.00
#
_symmetry.space_group_name_H-M   'P 1'
#
loop_
_entity.id
_entity.type
_entity.pdbx_description
1 polymer ?
#
loop_
_entity_poly.entity_id
_entity_poly.type
_entity_poly.pdbx_seq_one_letter_code
_entity_poly.pdbx_strand_id
1 'polypeptide(L)'
;MLDADDVRSTALSFPETSEKERWGHPTFDVAGKMFVTVPDDETSFAVRCPRFDREELIAAEPHKFWVTQHEAASAWVRVRLAELEDRRELRDILLDSWRQAAPSQLTE
;
A
#
# COMPACT_ATOMS: atom_id res chain seq x y z
N MET A 1 -0.48 5.56 17.67
CA MET A 1 0.41 4.74 16.83
C MET A 1 -0.47 4.10 15.79
N LEU A 2 -0.03 4.09 14.53
CA LEU A 2 -0.77 3.45 13.46
C LEU A 2 -0.56 1.94 13.49
N ASP A 3 -1.58 1.18 13.13
CA ASP A 3 -1.55 -0.28 13.07
C ASP A 3 -2.22 -0.82 11.79
N ALA A 4 -2.30 -2.14 11.67
CA ALA A 4 -2.92 -2.80 10.52
C ALA A 4 -4.43 -2.52 10.40
N ASP A 5 -5.14 -2.25 11.50
CA ASP A 5 -6.55 -1.88 11.47
C ASP A 5 -6.74 -0.46 10.89
N ASP A 6 -5.82 0.47 11.14
CA ASP A 6 -5.78 1.76 10.45
C ASP A 6 -5.60 1.59 8.93
N VAL A 7 -4.75 0.66 8.48
CA VAL A 7 -4.57 0.34 7.05
C VAL A 7 -5.87 -0.22 6.47
N ARG A 8 -6.45 -1.23 7.13
CA ARG A 8 -7.67 -1.90 6.68
C ARG A 8 -8.83 -0.90 6.58
N SER A 9 -9.08 -0.13 7.64
CA SER A 9 -10.18 0.85 7.67
C SER A 9 -10.01 1.95 6.62
N THR A 10 -8.78 2.42 6.40
CA THR A 10 -8.49 3.44 5.38
C THR A 10 -8.65 2.88 3.97
N ALA A 11 -8.13 1.69 3.68
CA ALA A 11 -8.28 1.06 2.37
C ALA A 11 -9.75 0.81 2.02
N LEU A 12 -10.53 0.26 2.96
CA LEU A 12 -11.97 0.02 2.79
C LEU A 12 -12.82 1.30 2.66
N SER A 13 -12.25 2.47 2.98
CA SER A 13 -12.93 3.75 2.78
C SER A 13 -12.94 4.21 1.32
N PHE A 14 -12.09 3.64 0.46
CA PHE A 14 -12.02 4.03 -0.95
C PHE A 14 -13.11 3.35 -1.79
N PRO A 15 -13.63 4.02 -2.84
CA PRO A 15 -14.67 3.47 -3.70
C PRO A 15 -14.28 2.11 -4.29
N GLU A 16 -15.29 1.23 -4.39
CA GLU A 16 -15.17 -0.11 -4.97
C GLU A 16 -14.01 -0.97 -4.41
N THR A 17 -13.66 -0.76 -3.15
CA THR A 17 -12.65 -1.56 -2.45
C THR A 17 -13.26 -2.78 -1.78
N SER A 18 -12.59 -3.92 -1.91
CA SER A 18 -12.92 -5.16 -1.21
C SER A 18 -11.69 -5.75 -0.55
N GLU A 19 -11.86 -6.33 0.64
CA GLU A 19 -10.85 -7.12 1.31
C GLU A 19 -10.93 -8.58 0.86
N LYS A 20 -9.76 -9.21 0.67
CA LYS A 20 -9.60 -10.63 0.35
C LYS A 20 -8.42 -11.20 1.11
N GLU A 21 -8.52 -12.46 1.47
CA GLU A 21 -7.38 -13.20 2.02
C GLU A 21 -6.58 -13.85 0.87
N ARG A 22 -5.27 -13.60 0.83
CA ARG A 22 -4.33 -14.26 -0.10
C ARG A 22 -3.08 -14.63 0.68
N TRP A 23 -2.59 -15.85 0.47
CA TRP A 23 -1.39 -16.37 1.15
C TRP A 23 -1.43 -16.29 2.69
N GLY A 24 -2.63 -16.29 3.29
CA GLY A 24 -2.82 -16.23 4.74
C GLY A 24 -2.94 -14.81 5.33
N HIS A 25 -2.88 -13.77 4.49
CA HIS A 25 -2.89 -12.38 4.95
C HIS A 25 -3.86 -11.50 4.14
N PRO A 26 -4.32 -10.36 4.69
CA PRO A 26 -5.31 -9.53 4.03
C PRO A 26 -4.70 -8.73 2.88
N THR A 27 -5.47 -8.65 1.81
CA THR A 27 -5.20 -7.89 0.60
C THR A 27 -6.43 -7.08 0.23
N PHE A 28 -6.21 -5.93 -0.42
CA PHE A 28 -7.29 -5.02 -0.79
C PHE A 28 -7.27 -4.78 -2.29
N ASP A 29 -8.42 -5.04 -2.91
CA ASP A 29 -8.63 -4.93 -4.35
C ASP A 29 -9.61 -3.79 -4.64
N VAL A 30 -9.31 -2.95 -5.64
CA VAL A 30 -10.29 -2.05 -6.28
C VAL A 30 -10.67 -2.63 -7.63
N ALA A 31 -11.97 -2.81 -7.89
CA ALA A 31 -12.47 -3.41 -9.13
C ALA A 31 -11.72 -4.70 -9.54
N GLY A 32 -11.37 -5.54 -8.56
CA GLY A 32 -10.65 -6.81 -8.75
C GLY A 32 -9.14 -6.70 -8.93
N LYS A 33 -8.54 -5.51 -8.82
CA LYS A 33 -7.09 -5.28 -8.89
C LYS A 33 -6.53 -4.92 -7.52
N MET A 34 -5.61 -5.75 -7.02
CA MET A 34 -4.94 -5.54 -5.73
C MET A 34 -4.13 -4.24 -5.71
N PHE A 35 -4.25 -3.46 -4.65
CA PHE A 35 -3.49 -2.23 -4.42
C PHE A 35 -2.87 -2.14 -3.01
N VAL A 36 -3.28 -3.00 -2.07
CA VAL A 36 -2.62 -3.10 -0.75
C VAL A 36 -2.49 -4.56 -0.34
N THR A 37 -1.41 -4.88 0.34
CA THR A 37 -1.26 -6.12 1.11
C THR A 37 -0.61 -5.81 2.46
N VAL A 38 -1.09 -6.44 3.52
CA VAL A 38 -0.51 -6.36 4.87
C VAL A 38 0.03 -7.75 5.20
N PRO A 39 1.32 -7.93 5.56
CA PRO A 39 1.88 -9.23 5.92
C PRO A 39 1.49 -9.65 7.35
N ASP A 40 1.70 -10.92 7.68
CA ASP A 40 1.30 -11.54 8.96
C ASP A 40 1.86 -10.85 10.22
N ASP A 41 3.01 -10.18 10.11
CA ASP A 41 3.60 -9.46 11.24
C ASP A 41 2.90 -8.13 11.55
N GLU A 42 2.01 -7.66 10.66
CA GLU A 42 1.21 -6.45 10.80
C GLU A 42 2.01 -5.16 11.06
N THR A 43 3.33 -5.19 10.85
CA THR A 43 4.22 -4.05 11.10
C THR A 43 4.38 -3.13 9.89
N SER A 44 3.88 -3.58 8.74
CA SER A 44 4.09 -2.93 7.45
C SER A 44 2.94 -3.20 6.48
N PHE A 45 2.98 -2.55 5.33
CA PHE A 45 2.12 -2.88 4.21
C PHE A 45 2.86 -2.62 2.89
N ALA A 46 2.41 -3.23 1.80
CA ALA A 46 2.93 -2.94 0.47
C ALA A 46 1.89 -2.26 -0.40
N VAL A 47 2.34 -1.29 -1.19
CA VAL A 47 1.54 -0.50 -2.14
C VAL A 47 2.18 -0.50 -3.53
N ARG A 48 1.37 -0.19 -4.54
CA ARG A 48 1.84 0.03 -5.90
C ARG A 48 2.70 1.28 -5.96
N CYS A 49 3.86 1.15 -6.58
CA CYS A 49 4.78 2.26 -6.80
C CYS A 49 5.53 2.00 -8.13
N PRO A 50 5.43 2.89 -9.13
CA PRO A 50 6.17 2.75 -10.37
C PRO A 50 7.67 2.63 -10.08
N ARG A 51 8.36 1.75 -10.82
CA ARG A 51 9.77 1.43 -10.53
C ARG A 51 10.71 2.64 -10.57
N PHE A 52 10.43 3.61 -11.44
CA PHE A 52 11.24 4.82 -11.59
C PHE A 52 11.19 5.68 -10.31
N ASP A 53 9.99 5.85 -9.74
CA ASP A 53 9.79 6.66 -8.55
C ASP A 53 10.25 5.93 -7.27
N ARG A 54 10.20 4.59 -7.27
CA ARG A 54 10.50 3.78 -6.09
C ARG A 54 11.95 3.92 -5.61
N GLU A 55 12.92 3.96 -6.51
CA GLU A 55 14.34 4.03 -6.12
C GLU A 55 14.66 5.37 -5.44
N GLU A 56 14.12 6.47 -5.98
CA GLU A 56 14.25 7.80 -5.38
C GLU A 56 13.51 7.88 -4.03
N LEU A 57 12.30 7.34 -3.94
CA LEU A 57 11.51 7.30 -2.70
C LEU A 57 12.24 6.54 -1.58
N ILE A 58 12.80 5.37 -1.89
CA ILE A 58 13.59 4.59 -0.92
C ILE A 58 14.89 5.33 -0.55
N ALA A 59 15.54 6.00 -1.51
CA ALA A 59 16.76 6.76 -1.21
C ALA A 59 16.48 7.98 -0.31
N ALA A 60 15.33 8.62 -0.47
CA ALA A 60 14.91 9.76 0.35
C ALA A 60 14.56 9.34 1.78
N GLU A 61 13.80 8.26 1.95
CA GLU A 61 13.32 7.79 3.25
C GLU A 61 13.53 6.27 3.46
N PRO A 62 14.80 5.81 3.55
CA PRO A 62 15.13 4.38 3.60
C PRO A 62 14.72 3.68 4.90
N HIS A 63 14.43 4.47 5.95
CA HIS A 63 13.90 3.96 7.21
C HIS A 63 12.41 3.59 7.07
N LYS A 64 11.66 4.31 6.23
CA LYS A 64 10.22 4.16 6.01
C LYS A 64 9.90 3.22 4.84
N PHE A 65 10.63 3.33 3.73
CA PHE A 65 10.37 2.57 2.50
C PHE A 65 11.46 1.54 2.17
N TRP A 66 11.05 0.35 1.72
CA TRP A 66 11.98 -0.67 1.21
C TRP A 66 11.29 -1.63 0.25
N VAL A 67 12.07 -2.53 -0.34
CA VAL A 67 11.63 -3.59 -1.24
C VAL A 67 12.30 -4.90 -0.82
N THR A 68 11.55 -5.99 -0.81
CA THR A 68 12.15 -7.32 -0.62
C THR A 68 12.77 -7.84 -1.92
N GLN A 69 13.72 -8.77 -1.80
CA GLN A 69 14.43 -9.31 -2.97
C GLN A 69 13.49 -9.88 -4.05
N HIS A 70 12.39 -10.54 -3.65
CA HIS A 70 11.43 -11.12 -4.60
C HIS A 70 10.50 -10.06 -5.25
N GLU A 71 10.37 -8.87 -4.65
CA GLU A 71 9.62 -7.73 -5.19
C GLU A 71 10.51 -6.78 -6.02
N ALA A 72 11.82 -7.03 -6.11
CA ALA A 72 12.77 -6.12 -6.77
C ALA A 72 12.39 -5.80 -8.23
N ALA A 73 11.83 -6.76 -8.97
CA ALA A 73 11.38 -6.57 -10.35
C ALA A 73 9.93 -6.05 -10.48
N SER A 74 9.17 -6.01 -9.38
CA SER A 74 7.76 -5.64 -9.37
C SER A 74 7.55 -4.12 -9.23
N ALA A 75 6.32 -3.65 -9.40
CA ALA A 75 5.91 -2.26 -9.15
C ALA A 75 5.31 -2.11 -7.75
N TRP A 76 5.99 -2.67 -6.73
CA TRP A 76 5.59 -2.58 -5.33
C TRP A 76 6.71 -2.02 -4.46
N VAL A 77 6.31 -1.34 -3.39
CA VAL A 77 7.17 -0.85 -2.30
C VAL A 77 6.49 -1.13 -0.96
N ARG A 78 7.28 -1.39 0.07
CA ARG A 78 6.82 -1.60 1.45
C ARG A 78 6.99 -0.35 2.28
N VAL A 79 6.11 -0.17 3.25
CA VAL A 79 6.02 0.98 4.13
C VAL A 79 5.95 0.50 5.59
N ARG A 80 6.75 1.08 6.48
CA ARG A 80 6.73 0.75 7.92
C ARG A 80 5.63 1.56 8.59
N LEU A 81 4.71 0.90 9.29
CA LEU A 81 3.64 1.61 10.00
C LEU A 81 4.18 2.49 11.13
N ALA A 82 5.24 2.03 11.80
CA ALA A 82 5.86 2.75 12.90
C ALA A 82 6.55 4.07 12.50
N GLU A 83 6.90 4.22 11.22
CA GLU A 83 7.62 5.39 10.70
C GLU A 83 6.67 6.42 10.04
N LEU A 84 5.37 6.12 9.96
CA LEU A 84 4.36 7.06 9.48
C LEU A 84 4.08 8.14 10.52
N GLU A 85 4.00 9.38 10.06
CA GLU A 85 3.77 10.56 10.89
C GLU A 85 2.34 10.61 11.42
N ASP A 86 1.35 10.43 10.53
CA ASP A 86 -0.07 10.49 10.88
C ASP A 86 -0.98 9.71 9.90
N ARG A 87 -2.29 9.70 10.22
CA ARG A 87 -3.32 9.05 9.39
C ARG A 87 -3.49 9.69 8.01
N ARG A 88 -3.10 10.96 7.82
CA ARG A 88 -3.19 11.64 6.52
C ARG A 88 -2.11 11.09 5.59
N GLU A 89 -0.89 10.95 6.09
CA GLU A 89 0.19 10.30 5.34
C GLU A 89 -0.19 8.87 4.93
N LEU A 90 -0.71 8.07 5.86
CA LEU A 90 -1.22 6.72 5.55
C LEU A 90 -2.25 6.77 4.41
N ARG A 91 -3.25 7.64 4.53
CA ARG A 91 -4.30 7.78 3.52
C ARG A 91 -3.75 8.17 2.16
N ASP A 92 -2.81 9.09 2.09
CA ASP A 92 -2.26 9.58 0.82
C ASP A 92 -1.45 8.48 0.11
N ILE A 93 -0.64 7.72 0.86
CA ILE A 93 0.08 6.55 0.32
C ILE A 93 -0.89 5.50 -0.23
N LEU A 94 -1.94 5.15 0.54
CA LEU A 94 -2.92 4.17 0.09
C LEU A 94 -3.73 4.68 -1.10
N LEU A 95 -4.06 5.97 -1.15
CA LEU A 95 -4.81 6.60 -2.23
C LEU A 95 -4.02 6.58 -3.55
N ASP A 96 -2.72 6.88 -3.51
CA ASP A 96 -1.89 6.84 -4.71
C ASP A 96 -1.72 5.42 -5.24
N SER A 97 -1.67 4.43 -4.36
CA SER A 97 -1.74 3.01 -4.75
C SER A 97 -3.08 2.65 -5.38
N TRP A 98 -4.18 3.09 -4.77
CA TRP A 98 -5.54 2.87 -5.25
C TRP A 98 -5.74 3.47 -6.64
N ARG A 99 -5.31 4.71 -6.87
CA ARG A 99 -5.38 5.40 -8.17
C ARG A 99 -4.66 4.64 -9.29
N GLN A 100 -3.54 4.00 -8.98
CA GLN A 100 -2.81 3.19 -9.96
C GLN A 100 -3.55 1.89 -10.34
N ALA A 101 -4.44 1.39 -9.48
CA ALA A 101 -5.22 0.19 -9.73
C ALA A 101 -6.63 0.48 -10.26
N ALA A 102 -7.23 1.59 -9.84
CA ALA A 102 -8.61 1.95 -10.08
C ALA A 102 -8.89 2.14 -11.60
N PRO A 103 -10.10 1.80 -12.06
CA PRO A 103 -10.59 2.22 -13.38
C PRO A 103 -10.63 3.75 -13.48
N SER A 104 -10.46 4.30 -14.69
CA SER A 104 -10.48 5.76 -14.91
C SER A 104 -11.74 6.42 -14.36
N GLN A 105 -12.89 5.76 -14.50
CA GLN A 105 -14.21 6.22 -14.04
C GLN A 105 -14.30 6.51 -12.53
N LEU A 106 -13.41 5.93 -11.71
CA LEU A 106 -13.34 6.20 -10.27
C LEU A 106 -12.36 7.33 -9.92
N THR A 107 -11.49 7.70 -10.86
CA THR A 107 -10.42 8.70 -10.68
C THR A 107 -10.67 10.01 -11.43
N GLU A 108 -11.71 10.07 -12.25
CA GLU A 108 -12.16 11.26 -13.01
C GLU A 108 -12.95 12.26 -12.15
#